data_AF-A0A497RMZ9-F1
#
_entry.id   AF-A0A497RMZ9-F1
#
_cell.length_a   1.000
_cell.length_b   1.000
_cell.length_c   1.000
_cell.angle_alpha   90.00
_cell.angle_beta   90.00
_cell.angle_gamma   90.00
#
_symmetry.space_group_name_H-M   'P 1'
#
loop_
_entity.id
_entity.type
_entity.pdbx_description
1 polymer ?
#
loop_
_entity_poly.entity_id
_entity_poly.type
_entity_poly.pdbx_seq_one_letter_code
_entity_poly.pdbx_strand_id
1 'polypeptide(L)' 'MARDKTVEKKGILIKENKKRKRAPIWVFAKTNRRVRDSPKSNRHWRRDNIF' A
#
# COMPACT_ATOMS: atom_id res chain seq x y z
N MET A 1 -11.55 4.59 19.57
CA MET A 1 -10.95 3.45 18.82
C MET A 1 -10.01 3.84 17.67
N ALA A 2 -10.15 5.00 17.01
CA ALA A 2 -9.18 5.45 15.99
C ALA A 2 -7.99 6.24 16.58
N ARG A 3 -8.17 6.86 17.76
CA ARG A 3 -7.16 7.67 18.44
C ARG A 3 -6.18 6.79 19.21
N ASP A 4 -6.71 5.93 20.07
CA ASP A 4 -5.90 5.03 20.91
C ASP A 4 -5.75 3.67 20.23
N LYS A 5 -4.53 3.34 19.82
CA LYS A 5 -4.17 2.07 19.18
C LYS A 5 -2.91 1.51 19.83
N THR A 6 -2.83 0.19 19.92
CA THR A 6 -1.59 -0.49 20.29
C THR A 6 -0.48 -0.20 19.28
N VAL A 7 0.76 -0.28 19.73
CA VAL A 7 1.96 -0.03 18.89
C VAL A 7 1.97 -0.97 17.68
N GLU A 8 1.62 -2.24 17.89
CA GLU A 8 1.52 -3.25 16.83
C GLU A 8 0.50 -2.85 15.75
N LYS A 9 -0.70 -2.46 16.17
CA LYS A 9 -1.76 -2.04 15.24
C LYS A 9 -1.34 -0.79 14.47
N LYS A 10 -0.63 0.15 15.11
CA LYS A 10 -0.05 1.32 14.44
C LYS A 10 1.03 0.93 13.42
N GLY A 11 1.88 -0.05 13.73
CA GLY A 11 2.89 -0.59 12.84
C GLY A 11 2.30 -1.21 11.58
N ILE A 12 1.25 -2.02 11.73
CA ILE A 12 0.52 -2.61 10.59
C ILE A 12 -0.07 -1.52 9.70
N LEU A 13 -0.76 -0.53 10.29
CA LEU A 13 -1.35 0.58 9.54
C LEU A 13 -0.30 1.38 8.75
N ILE A 14 0.86 1.66 9.36
CA ILE A 14 1.97 2.35 8.68
C ILE A 14 2.51 1.50 7.52
N LYS A 15 2.71 0.20 7.73
CA LYS A 15 3.20 -0.73 6.70
C LYS A 15 2.23 -0.79 5.52
N GLU A 16 0.94 -0.92 5.78
CA GLU A 16 -0.09 -0.94 4.75
C GLU A 16 -0.21 0.39 4.01
N ASN A 17 -0.06 1.52 4.71
CA ASN A 17 -0.05 2.82 4.05
C ASN A 17 1.17 3.02 3.14
N LYS A 18 2.35 2.53 3.54
CA LYS A 18 3.56 2.56 2.71
C LYS A 18 3.43 1.71 1.45
N LYS A 19 2.78 0.55 1.54
CA LYS A 19 2.54 -0.38 0.42
C LYS A 19 1.56 0.14 -0.63
N ARG A 20 0.65 1.05 -0.25
CA ARG A 20 -0.40 1.64 -1.13
C ARG A 20 0.15 2.52 -2.28
N LYS A 21 1.46 2.64 -2.42
CA LYS A 21 2.08 3.47 -3.46
C LYS A 21 2.24 2.67 -4.75
N ARG A 22 1.94 3.33 -5.87
CA ARG A 22 2.24 2.81 -7.21
C ARG A 22 3.74 2.59 -7.37
N ALA A 23 4.11 1.68 -8.26
CA ALA A 23 5.51 1.52 -8.67
C ALA A 23 6.11 2.86 -9.14
N PRO A 24 7.41 3.12 -8.91
CA PRO A 24 8.09 4.31 -9.44
C PRO A 24 8.23 4.29 -10.96
N ILE A 25 8.28 5.46 -11.60
CA ILE A 25 8.36 5.63 -13.07
C ILE A 25 9.54 4.85 -13.69
N TRP A 26 10.70 4.84 -13.05
CA TRP A 26 11.87 4.14 -13.56
C TRP A 26 11.65 2.62 -13.68
N VAL A 27 10.77 2.03 -12.86
CA VAL A 27 10.41 0.60 -12.96
C VAL A 27 9.64 0.32 -14.25
N PHE A 28 8.76 1.24 -14.66
CA PHE A 28 8.04 1.12 -15.93
C PHE A 28 9.00 1.18 -17.11
N ALA A 29 9.95 2.13 -17.06
CA ALA A 29 10.96 2.27 -18.11
C ALA A 29 11.83 1.01 -18.21
N LYS A 30 12.31 0.50 -17.06
CA LYS A 30 13.17 -0.70 -17.00
C LYS A 30 12.45 -1.97 -17.49
N THR A 31 11.16 -2.09 -17.22
CA THR A 31 10.38 -3.31 -17.51
C THR A 31 9.61 -3.23 -18.82
N ASN A 32 9.86 -2.23 -19.68
CA ASN A 32 9.06 -1.98 -20.89
C ASN A 32 7.55 -1.97 -20.59
N ARG A 33 7.18 -1.31 -19.49
CA ARG A 33 5.80 -1.17 -18.99
C ARG A 33 5.09 -2.51 -18.70
N ARG A 34 5.83 -3.60 -18.48
CA ARG A 34 5.26 -4.89 -18.04
C ARG A 34 4.81 -4.82 -16.58
N VAL A 35 5.55 -4.13 -15.72
CA VAL A 35 5.15 -3.85 -14.33
C VAL A 35 4.50 -2.47 -14.30
N ARG A 36 3.16 -2.43 -14.37
CA ARG A 36 2.40 -1.17 -14.36
C ARG A 36 1.90 -0.74 -12.99
N ASP A 37 1.81 -1.71 -12.09
CA ASP A 37 1.25 -1.54 -10.77
C ASP A 37 1.97 -2.45 -9.77
N SER A 38 1.80 -2.15 -8.48
CA SER A 38 2.17 -3.07 -7.42
C SER A 38 0.90 -3.84 -7.02
N PRO A 39 0.92 -5.19 -6.97
CA PRO A 39 -0.24 -5.98 -6.53
C PRO A 39 -0.79 -5.57 -5.15
N LYS A 40 0.07 -4.94 -4.33
CA LYS A 40 -0.24 -4.47 -2.97
C LYS A 40 -0.69 -3.00 -2.92
N SER A 41 -0.70 -2.29 -4.04
CA SER A 41 -1.00 -0.85 -4.14
C SER A 41 -2.49 -0.53 -4.31
N ASN A 42 -3.30 -1.49 -4.77
CA ASN A 42 -4.68 -1.24 -5.23
C ASN A 42 -5.76 -1.36 -4.16
N ARG A 43 -5.39 -1.43 -2.88
CA ARG A 43 -6.38 -1.48 -1.80
C ARG A 43 -7.04 -0.11 -1.60
N HIS A 44 -8.36 -0.07 -1.69
CA HIS A 44 -9.15 1.12 -1.39
C HIS A 44 -9.86 0.95 -0.05
N TRP A 45 -9.77 1.94 0.84
CA TRP A 45 -10.30 1.85 2.21
C TRP A 45 -11.83 1.64 2.30
N ARG A 46 -12.59 2.02 1.26
CA ARG A 46 -14.02 1.73 1.16
C ARG A 46 -14.37 0.34 0.60
N ARG A 47 -13.41 -0.31 -0.08
CA ARG A 47 -13.65 -1.60 -0.75
C ARG A 47 -13.07 -2.77 0.05
N ASP A 48 -11.89 -2.57 0.63
CA ASP A 48 -11.17 -3.60 1.39
C ASP A 48 -10.65 -3.06 2.72
N ASN A 49 -11.12 -3.69 3.79
CA ASN A 49 -10.66 -3.42 5.14
C ASN A 49 -9.30 -4.10 5.40
N ILE A 50 -8.56 -3.56 6.37
CA ILE A 50 -7.25 -4.13 6.78
C ILE A 50 -7.44 -5.24 7.82
N PHE A 51 -8.53 -5.14 8.56
CA PHE A 51 -8.95 -6.00 9.65
C PHE A 51 -10.38 -6.44 9.38
#